data_AF-A0A4V1T623-F1
#
_entry.id   AF-A0A4V1T623-F1
#
_cell.length_a   1.000
_cell.length_b   1.000
_cell.length_c   1.000
_cell.angle_alpha   90.00
_cell.angle_beta   90.00
_cell.angle_gamma   90.00
#
_symmetry.space_group_name_H-M   'P 1'
#
loop_
_entity.id
_entity.type
_entity.pdbx_description
1 polymer ?
#
loop_
_entity_poly.entity_id
_entity_poly.type
_entity_poly.pdbx_seq_one_letter_code
_entity_poly.pdbx_strand_id
1 'polypeptide(L)'
;MDSDMLTKPARPPVFAHLARKITHFKSDEGGAIAIFVLFLFVMMLLFGGIAVDVMRSEVRRVALVETYSRASLAASNLVIPPSQTPQIVAAEWISKAGLDDYVTYEYGTPTITGLSTTTARQTKVAGSVRSYNWFMHMMGEPYFDIPVVAAAQQGESKIEVIMALDITGSMAESSGSTTKIAALRSAASNFATILKYNKDAGGAYTIDKDPNKLISIGMVPYSSNVNIPVPLRNQFTVSKLSSWNYVANQGVPKINCFEINPSTFNTTALSLTTPIPMAAVANVASGSPGGVTVTAAGASNTNGANGGVITLSKPSPDAPAPIDVNSGTYMCNHGDNPNTGADESASNLVALPSTDIVALKAQIATLNPKGNTSI
;
A
#
# COMPACT_ATOMS: atom_id res chain seq x y z
N MET A 1 44.55 55.34 120.02
CA MET A 1 44.22 56.33 118.97
C MET A 1 44.94 55.84 117.72
N ASP A 2 44.50 54.70 117.18
CA ASP A 2 43.46 54.58 116.13
C ASP A 2 43.83 55.36 114.87
N SER A 3 44.18 54.63 113.80
CA SER A 3 43.25 54.37 112.68
C SER A 3 44.01 53.88 111.44
N ASP A 4 43.66 52.66 111.02
CA ASP A 4 43.43 52.21 109.62
C ASP A 4 44.54 52.39 108.58
N MET A 5 45.22 51.35 108.07
CA MET A 5 44.74 50.08 107.47
C MET A 5 43.93 50.29 106.17
N LEU A 6 44.33 49.53 105.13
CA LEU A 6 43.67 49.29 103.84
C LEU A 6 43.67 50.37 102.74
N THR A 7 44.54 50.22 101.74
CA THR A 7 44.14 50.38 100.32
C THR A 7 44.90 49.41 99.42
N LYS A 8 44.27 48.29 99.07
CA LYS A 8 44.68 47.39 97.98
C LYS A 8 43.63 47.54 96.86
N PRO A 9 44.00 47.88 95.62
CA PRO A 9 43.03 48.17 94.56
C PRO A 9 42.26 46.92 94.15
N ALA A 10 40.94 47.03 94.10
CA ALA A 10 40.02 46.00 93.66
C ALA A 10 40.24 45.69 92.17
N ARG A 11 40.43 44.40 91.85
CA ARG A 11 40.45 43.88 90.48
C ARG A 11 39.06 44.06 89.86
N PRO A 12 38.96 44.47 88.57
CA PRO A 12 37.66 44.65 87.94
C PRO A 12 36.93 43.29 87.80
N PRO A 13 35.59 43.27 87.88
CA PRO A 13 34.82 42.05 87.86
C PRO A 13 34.87 41.40 86.47
N VAL A 14 35.07 40.07 86.46
CA VAL A 14 35.10 39.20 85.27
C VAL A 14 33.89 39.42 84.33
N PHE A 15 32.75 39.85 84.89
CA PHE A 15 31.53 40.17 84.16
C PHE A 15 31.67 41.33 83.15
N ALA A 16 32.52 42.32 83.41
CA ALA A 16 32.73 43.45 82.49
C ALA A 16 33.50 43.02 81.22
N HIS A 17 34.38 42.02 81.33
CA HIS A 17 35.08 41.44 80.19
C HIS A 17 34.16 40.55 79.34
N LEU A 18 33.23 39.83 79.97
CA LEU A 18 32.27 38.98 79.26
C LEU A 18 31.25 39.83 78.48
N ALA A 19 30.72 40.89 79.10
CA ALA A 19 29.79 41.81 78.44
C ALA A 19 30.42 42.47 77.20
N ARG A 20 31.70 42.88 77.29
CA ARG A 20 32.43 43.48 76.17
C ARG A 20 32.69 42.51 75.02
N LYS A 21 32.98 41.24 75.32
CA LYS A 21 33.13 40.18 74.31
C LYS A 21 31.81 39.88 73.60
N ILE A 22 30.69 39.88 74.32
CA ILE A 22 29.36 39.64 73.73
C ILE A 22 28.93 40.79 72.81
N THR A 23 29.19 42.05 73.20
CA THR A 23 28.92 43.19 72.31
C THR A 23 29.81 43.17 71.06
N HIS A 24 31.06 42.72 71.17
CA HIS A 24 31.98 42.61 70.04
C HIS A 24 31.59 41.46 69.09
N PHE A 25 30.99 40.39 69.62
CA PHE A 25 30.46 39.27 68.84
C PHE A 25 29.16 39.65 68.10
N LYS A 26 28.35 40.52 68.70
CA LYS A 26 27.13 41.05 68.08
C LYS A 26 27.42 42.06 66.95
N SER A 27 28.58 42.71 66.98
CA SER A 27 29.07 43.61 65.92
C SER A 27 30.01 42.93 64.92
N ASP A 28 30.24 41.61 65.03
CA ASP A 28 31.16 40.88 64.16
C ASP A 28 30.43 40.42 62.89
N GLU A 29 30.53 41.24 61.83
CA GLU A 29 29.91 40.99 60.52
C GLU A 29 30.57 39.82 59.75
N GLY A 30 31.70 39.29 60.23
CA GLY A 30 32.40 38.15 59.61
C GLY A 30 31.58 36.85 59.61
N GLY A 31 30.66 36.67 60.56
CA GLY A 31 29.77 35.50 60.62
C GLY A 31 28.67 35.50 59.55
N ALA A 32 28.25 36.69 59.07
CA ALA A 32 27.21 36.82 58.05
C ALA A 32 27.68 36.26 56.69
N ILE A 33 28.95 36.47 56.35
CA ILE A 33 29.56 35.91 55.13
C ILE A 33 29.63 34.38 55.22
N ALA A 34 29.94 33.82 56.39
CA ALA A 34 29.99 32.36 56.58
C ALA A 34 28.60 31.71 56.42
N ILE A 35 27.55 32.32 56.97
CA ILE A 35 26.16 31.86 56.81
C ILE A 35 25.72 31.96 55.35
N PHE A 36 26.07 33.06 54.67
CA PHE A 36 25.75 33.27 53.26
C PHE A 36 26.43 32.24 52.35
N VAL A 37 27.73 31.94 52.57
CA VAL A 37 28.47 30.92 51.81
C VAL A 37 27.89 29.52 52.05
N LEU A 38 27.51 29.20 53.29
CA LEU A 38 26.86 27.92 53.60
C LEU A 38 25.49 27.79 52.93
N PHE A 39 24.72 28.88 52.87
CA PHE A 39 23.45 28.91 52.15
C PHE A 39 23.65 28.71 50.64
N LEU A 40 24.63 29.38 50.02
CA LEU A 40 24.97 29.18 48.61
C LEU A 40 25.45 27.75 48.33
N PHE A 41 26.22 27.16 49.23
CA PHE A 41 26.66 25.77 49.11
C PHE A 41 25.49 24.79 49.14
N VAL A 42 24.54 24.98 50.07
CA VAL A 42 23.31 24.17 50.13
C VAL A 42 22.47 24.35 48.87
N MET A 43 22.33 25.57 48.36
CA MET A 43 21.63 25.83 47.08
C MET A 43 22.31 25.12 45.91
N MET A 44 23.64 25.15 45.82
CA MET A 44 24.38 24.48 44.76
C MET A 44 24.24 22.95 44.82
N LEU A 45 24.23 22.37 46.03
CA LEU A 45 23.93 20.94 46.21
C LEU A 45 22.48 20.60 45.83
N LEU A 46 21.53 21.48 46.13
CA LEU A 46 20.12 21.28 45.77
C LEU A 46 19.92 21.31 44.25
N PHE A 47 20.44 22.32 43.55
CA PHE A 47 20.38 22.39 42.08
C PHE A 47 21.15 21.25 41.41
N GLY A 48 22.32 20.88 41.95
CA GLY A 48 23.09 19.73 41.48
C GLY A 48 22.33 18.41 41.66
N GLY A 49 21.67 18.24 42.81
CA GLY A 49 20.85 17.08 43.11
C GLY A 49 19.64 16.93 42.18
N ILE A 50 18.94 18.04 41.89
CA ILE A 50 17.84 18.07 40.93
C ILE A 50 18.32 17.65 39.54
N ALA A 51 19.49 18.15 39.09
CA ALA A 51 20.02 17.79 37.79
C ALA A 51 20.31 16.29 37.67
N VAL A 52 20.81 15.65 38.74
CA VAL A 52 21.04 14.21 38.78
C VAL A 52 19.73 13.42 38.74
N ASP A 53 18.71 13.85 39.49
CA ASP A 53 17.39 13.19 39.49
C ASP A 53 16.73 13.23 38.11
N VAL A 54 16.79 14.40 37.42
CA VAL A 54 16.29 14.56 36.05
C VAL A 54 17.10 13.72 35.06
N MET A 55 18.43 13.74 35.15
CA MET A 55 19.28 12.93 34.27
C MET A 55 18.95 11.45 34.41
N ARG A 56 18.74 10.97 35.63
CA ARG A 56 18.41 9.57 35.89
C ARG A 56 17.02 9.19 35.36
N SER A 57 16.04 10.07 35.51
CA SER A 57 14.68 9.81 35.02
C SER A 57 14.64 9.76 33.49
N GLU A 58 15.38 10.64 32.81
CA GLU A 58 15.48 10.63 31.35
C GLU A 58 16.27 9.42 30.81
N VAL A 59 17.35 8.99 31.47
CA VAL A 59 18.08 7.76 31.07
C VAL A 59 17.15 6.54 31.11
N ARG A 60 16.31 6.43 32.14
CA ARG A 60 15.31 5.35 32.26
C ARG A 60 14.24 5.42 31.18
N ARG A 61 13.74 6.62 30.89
CA ARG A 61 12.78 6.85 29.80
C ARG A 61 13.37 6.43 28.45
N VAL A 62 14.60 6.84 28.14
CA VAL A 62 15.26 6.50 26.86
C VAL A 62 15.43 4.98 26.72
N ALA A 63 15.86 4.29 27.78
CA ALA A 63 15.98 2.82 27.78
C ALA A 63 14.63 2.12 27.51
N LEU A 64 13.53 2.63 28.08
CA LEU A 64 12.20 2.10 27.83
C LEU A 64 11.73 2.38 26.40
N VAL A 65 11.94 3.59 25.88
CA VAL A 65 11.62 3.99 24.50
C VAL A 65 12.35 3.11 23.50
N GLU A 66 13.64 2.86 23.71
CA GLU A 66 14.47 2.04 22.83
C GLU A 66 13.97 0.60 22.78
N THR A 67 13.71 0.01 23.95
CA THR A 67 13.18 -1.35 24.07
C THR A 67 11.83 -1.48 23.38
N TYR A 68 10.90 -0.56 23.61
CA TYR A 68 9.58 -0.58 22.99
C TYR A 68 9.63 -0.34 21.47
N SER A 69 10.57 0.48 20.99
CA SER A 69 10.78 0.70 19.56
C SER A 69 11.27 -0.57 18.87
N ARG A 70 12.26 -1.26 19.46
CA ARG A 70 12.76 -2.55 18.94
C ARG A 70 11.67 -3.63 18.98
N ALA A 71 10.92 -3.71 20.08
CA ALA A 71 9.82 -4.67 20.24
C ALA A 71 8.68 -4.42 19.24
N SER A 72 8.25 -3.16 19.06
CA SER A 72 7.20 -2.80 18.11
C SER A 72 7.62 -3.06 16.66
N LEU A 73 8.86 -2.72 16.29
CA LEU A 73 9.41 -3.01 14.96
C LEU A 73 9.44 -4.51 14.68
N ALA A 74 9.99 -5.31 15.60
CA ALA A 74 10.04 -6.75 15.44
C ALA A 74 8.63 -7.37 15.37
N ALA A 75 7.70 -6.93 16.22
CA ALA A 75 6.33 -7.42 16.23
C ALA A 75 5.51 -7.03 14.99
N SER A 76 5.88 -5.92 14.33
CA SER A 76 5.25 -5.45 13.09
C SER A 76 5.75 -6.17 11.83
N ASN A 77 6.74 -7.06 11.92
CA ASN A 77 7.31 -7.75 10.76
C ASN A 77 6.32 -8.72 10.11
N LEU A 78 6.11 -8.59 8.79
CA LEU A 78 5.21 -9.43 7.99
C LEU A 78 5.70 -10.86 7.76
N VAL A 79 7.01 -11.11 7.91
CA VAL A 79 7.62 -12.45 7.70
C VAL A 79 7.32 -13.42 8.86
N ILE A 80 6.73 -12.92 9.95
CA ILE A 80 6.41 -13.73 11.14
C ILE A 80 5.22 -14.66 10.86
N PRO A 81 5.25 -15.94 11.31
CA PRO A 81 4.15 -16.87 11.13
C PRO A 81 2.79 -16.33 11.61
N PRO A 82 1.68 -16.62 10.90
CA PRO A 82 0.34 -16.17 11.31
C PRO A 82 -0.11 -16.63 12.70
N SER A 83 0.49 -17.72 13.21
CA SER A 83 0.21 -18.25 14.55
C SER A 83 0.71 -17.34 15.68
N GLN A 84 1.67 -16.47 15.41
CA GLN A 84 2.20 -15.53 16.39
C GLN A 84 1.54 -14.17 16.17
N THR A 85 0.71 -13.73 17.12
CA THR A 85 0.10 -12.39 17.07
C THR A 85 1.14 -11.31 17.38
N PRO A 86 0.97 -10.07 16.87
CA PRO A 86 1.87 -8.95 17.20
C PRO A 86 2.03 -8.74 18.72
N GLN A 87 0.98 -9.02 19.49
CA GLN A 87 0.95 -8.92 20.94
C GLN A 87 1.92 -9.89 21.61
N ILE A 88 1.88 -11.17 21.19
CA ILE A 88 2.74 -12.22 21.75
C ILE A 88 4.20 -11.89 21.47
N VAL A 89 4.52 -11.52 20.23
CA VAL A 89 5.90 -11.19 19.83
C VAL A 89 6.42 -9.99 20.62
N ALA A 90 5.65 -8.90 20.70
CA ALA A 90 6.08 -7.73 21.47
C ALA A 90 6.26 -8.05 22.97
N ALA A 91 5.38 -8.87 23.56
CA ALA A 91 5.50 -9.30 24.95
C ALA A 91 6.78 -10.15 25.18
N GLU A 92 7.09 -11.07 24.28
CA GLU A 92 8.33 -11.86 24.34
C GLU A 92 9.60 -11.02 24.15
N TRP A 93 9.55 -10.00 23.30
CA TRP A 93 10.67 -9.06 23.14
C TRP A 93 10.90 -8.24 24.40
N ILE A 94 9.82 -7.76 25.03
CA ILE A 94 9.89 -7.01 26.28
C ILE A 94 10.38 -7.88 27.43
N SER A 95 9.94 -9.14 27.54
CA SER A 95 10.40 -10.05 28.58
C SER A 95 11.88 -10.43 28.41
N LYS A 96 12.33 -10.66 27.18
CA LYS A 96 13.75 -10.91 26.88
C LYS A 96 14.65 -9.69 27.08
N ALA A 97 14.10 -8.48 26.98
CA ALA A 97 14.85 -7.25 27.23
C ALA A 97 15.23 -7.07 28.71
N GLY A 98 14.65 -7.86 29.62
CA GLY A 98 15.03 -7.85 31.04
C GLY A 98 14.70 -6.52 31.71
N LEU A 99 13.53 -5.95 31.42
CA LEU A 99 12.97 -4.82 32.16
C LEU A 99 12.47 -5.30 33.53
N ASP A 100 13.38 -5.83 34.35
CA ASP A 100 13.06 -6.26 35.71
C ASP A 100 12.70 -5.06 36.59
N ASP A 101 11.87 -5.30 37.60
CA ASP A 101 11.47 -4.33 38.60
C ASP A 101 12.63 -4.12 39.59
N TYR A 102 13.14 -2.90 39.69
CA TYR A 102 14.24 -2.58 40.59
C TYR A 102 13.72 -1.71 41.73
N VAL A 103 14.31 -1.85 42.92
CA VAL A 103 13.98 -1.04 44.11
C VAL A 103 14.01 0.49 43.87
N THR A 104 14.65 0.94 42.78
CA THR A 104 14.79 2.36 42.43
C THR A 104 13.93 2.84 41.26
N TYR A 105 13.19 1.96 40.58
CA TYR A 105 12.23 2.30 39.52
C TYR A 105 11.26 1.15 39.22
N GLU A 106 10.02 1.50 38.91
CA GLU A 106 8.94 0.55 38.61
C GLU A 106 8.46 0.77 37.17
N TYR A 107 8.30 -0.29 36.40
CA TYR A 107 7.69 -0.23 35.07
C TYR A 107 6.19 -0.57 35.16
N GLY A 108 5.35 0.27 34.56
CA GLY A 108 3.93 -0.03 34.39
C GLY A 108 3.72 -1.21 33.43
N THR A 109 2.64 -1.97 33.61
CA THR A 109 2.29 -3.08 32.72
C THR A 109 2.07 -2.57 31.29
N PRO A 110 2.80 -3.08 30.29
CA PRO A 110 2.68 -2.59 28.93
C PRO A 110 1.31 -2.95 28.34
N THR A 111 0.63 -1.96 27.76
CA THR A 111 -0.56 -2.17 26.94
C THR A 111 -0.12 -2.40 25.51
N ILE A 112 -0.31 -3.63 25.00
CA ILE A 112 0.08 -3.99 23.65
C ILE A 112 -1.17 -4.17 22.78
N THR A 113 -1.27 -3.36 21.74
CA THR A 113 -2.33 -3.48 20.73
C THR A 113 -1.70 -3.77 19.38
N GLY A 114 -2.32 -4.65 18.60
CA GLY A 114 -1.81 -5.00 17.29
C GLY A 114 -2.91 -5.50 16.38
N LEU A 115 -2.86 -5.06 15.14
CA LEU A 115 -3.72 -5.53 14.06
C LEU A 115 -2.84 -6.27 13.06
N SER A 116 -3.26 -7.47 12.69
CA SER A 116 -2.63 -8.25 11.63
C SER A 116 -3.65 -8.47 10.53
N THR A 117 -3.37 -7.92 9.35
CA THR A 117 -4.10 -8.16 8.10
C THR A 117 -3.13 -8.84 7.13
N THR A 118 -3.63 -9.55 6.13
CA THR A 118 -2.81 -10.25 5.12
C THR A 118 -1.72 -9.38 4.47
N THR A 119 -1.92 -8.06 4.41
CA THR A 119 -1.00 -7.13 3.74
C THR A 119 -0.36 -6.10 4.66
N ALA A 120 -0.73 -6.08 5.95
CA ALA A 120 -0.26 -5.07 6.88
C ALA A 120 -0.30 -5.57 8.31
N ARG A 121 0.76 -5.30 9.07
CA ARG A 121 0.89 -5.66 10.47
C ARG A 121 1.31 -4.44 11.26
N GLN A 122 0.52 -4.10 12.26
CA GLN A 122 0.70 -2.94 13.11
C GLN A 122 0.85 -3.39 14.56
N THR A 123 1.76 -2.75 15.28
CA THR A 123 1.93 -2.94 16.72
C THR A 123 2.08 -1.59 17.39
N LYS A 124 1.41 -1.41 18.53
CA LYS A 124 1.58 -0.30 19.44
C LYS A 124 1.80 -0.83 20.85
N VAL A 125 2.86 -0.35 21.48
CA VAL A 125 3.25 -0.66 22.86
C VAL A 125 3.20 0.65 23.64
N ALA A 126 2.47 0.66 24.75
CA ALA A 126 2.40 1.79 25.67
C ALA A 126 2.69 1.32 27.09
N GLY A 127 3.41 2.11 27.87
CA GLY A 127 3.73 1.84 29.27
C GLY A 127 4.22 3.10 29.95
N SER A 128 4.58 3.01 31.23
CA SER A 128 5.21 4.11 31.94
C SER A 128 6.38 3.61 32.78
N VAL A 129 7.30 4.51 33.09
CA VAL A 129 8.37 4.27 34.06
C VAL A 129 8.24 5.24 35.21
N ARG A 130 8.14 4.70 36.42
CA ARG A 130 8.21 5.46 37.65
C ARG A 130 9.64 5.50 38.14
N SER A 131 10.26 6.68 38.07
CA SER A 131 11.63 6.94 38.51
C SER A 131 11.62 7.58 39.90
N TYR A 132 12.06 6.86 40.92
CA TYR A 132 12.19 7.43 42.28
C TYR A 132 13.39 8.39 42.35
N ASN A 133 13.13 9.60 42.83
CA ASN A 133 14.09 10.69 42.96
C ASN A 133 14.71 10.72 44.37
N TRP A 134 15.96 11.17 44.51
CA TRP A 134 16.63 11.23 45.81
C TRP A 134 16.63 12.64 46.40
N PHE A 135 16.86 13.67 45.59
CA PHE A 135 16.94 15.06 46.03
C PHE A 135 15.60 15.77 45.93
N MET A 136 14.82 15.52 44.86
CA MET A 136 13.47 16.07 44.71
C MET A 136 12.47 15.48 45.70
N HIS A 137 12.75 14.31 46.27
CA HIS A 137 11.96 13.74 47.37
C HIS A 137 11.90 14.70 48.57
N MET A 138 12.99 15.40 48.88
CA MET A 138 13.03 16.40 49.96
C MET A 138 12.19 17.65 49.66
N MET A 139 11.85 17.89 48.39
CA MET A 139 11.01 19.01 47.95
C MET A 139 9.54 18.63 47.73
N GLY A 140 9.14 17.41 48.12
CA GLY A 140 7.77 16.93 48.01
C GLY A 140 7.44 16.16 46.72
N GLU A 141 8.41 15.97 45.82
CA GLU A 141 8.23 15.20 44.57
C GLU A 141 9.01 13.87 44.63
N PRO A 142 8.39 12.79 45.14
CA PRO A 142 9.08 11.53 45.40
C PRO A 142 9.47 10.75 44.13
N TYR A 143 8.77 10.96 43.02
CA TYR A 143 9.01 10.23 41.77
C TYR A 143 8.55 11.01 40.55
N PHE A 144 9.12 10.64 39.39
CA PHE A 144 8.58 11.00 38.09
C PHE A 144 7.87 9.81 37.46
N ASP A 145 6.62 10.00 37.02
CA ASP A 145 5.91 9.03 36.18
C ASP A 145 5.98 9.47 34.71
N ILE A 146 6.69 8.69 33.91
CA ILE A 146 7.02 9.06 32.53
C ILE A 146 6.33 8.08 31.57
N PRO A 147 5.32 8.52 30.80
CA PRO A 147 4.66 7.68 29.81
C PRO A 147 5.55 7.51 28.57
N VAL A 148 5.58 6.29 28.04
CA VAL A 148 6.31 5.91 26.83
C VAL A 148 5.37 5.17 25.89
N VAL A 149 5.38 5.57 24.62
CA VAL A 149 4.59 4.94 23.55
C VAL A 149 5.50 4.72 22.36
N ALA A 150 5.47 3.50 21.81
CA ALA A 150 6.10 3.17 20.54
C ALA A 150 5.08 2.47 19.64
N ALA A 151 5.10 2.81 18.35
CA ALA A 151 4.25 2.17 17.36
C ALA A 151 5.03 1.93 16.07
N ALA A 152 4.78 0.80 15.43
CA ALA A 152 5.36 0.43 14.16
C ALA A 152 4.29 -0.25 13.28
N GLN A 153 4.40 -0.03 11.97
CA GLN A 153 3.55 -0.65 10.98
C GLN A 153 4.39 -1.04 9.78
N GLN A 154 4.29 -2.28 9.36
CA GLN A 154 4.83 -2.76 8.09
C GLN A 154 3.66 -3.18 7.20
N GLY A 155 3.64 -2.66 5.98
CA GLY A 155 2.68 -3.05 4.95
C GLY A 155 3.41 -3.34 3.65
N GLU A 156 2.94 -4.35 2.92
CA GLU A 156 3.37 -4.56 1.54
C GLU A 156 2.38 -3.85 0.61
N SER A 157 2.91 -3.06 -0.32
CA SER A 157 2.10 -2.37 -1.31
C SER A 157 1.57 -3.37 -2.32
N LYS A 158 0.25 -3.36 -2.54
CA LYS A 158 -0.36 -4.04 -3.70
C LYS A 158 0.00 -3.27 -4.95
N ILE A 159 0.40 -3.97 -6.01
CA ILE A 159 0.77 -3.37 -7.28
C ILE A 159 -0.12 -3.97 -8.35
N GLU A 160 -0.83 -3.14 -9.10
CA GLU A 160 -1.63 -3.56 -10.25
C GLU A 160 -1.01 -3.00 -11.52
N VAL A 161 -0.74 -3.87 -12.49
CA VAL A 161 -0.10 -3.51 -13.76
C VAL A 161 -1.01 -3.90 -14.92
N ILE A 162 -1.31 -2.96 -15.80
CA ILE A 162 -2.02 -3.22 -17.06
C ILE A 162 -1.06 -3.01 -18.23
N MET A 163 -0.89 -4.03 -19.06
CA MET A 163 -0.13 -3.94 -20.29
C MET A 163 -1.07 -3.67 -21.47
N ALA A 164 -0.91 -2.52 -22.13
CA ALA A 164 -1.55 -2.27 -23.42
C ALA A 164 -0.63 -2.82 -24.53
N LEU A 165 -1.07 -3.84 -25.26
CA LEU A 165 -0.26 -4.54 -26.26
C LEU A 165 -0.83 -4.31 -27.66
N ASP A 166 -0.01 -3.77 -28.55
CA ASP A 166 -0.39 -3.55 -29.95
C ASP A 166 -0.32 -4.87 -30.74
N ILE A 167 -1.42 -5.23 -31.40
CA ILE A 167 -1.53 -6.41 -32.27
C ILE A 167 -2.00 -6.04 -33.69
N THR A 168 -1.78 -4.79 -34.13
CA THR A 168 -2.13 -4.33 -35.48
C THR A 168 -1.34 -5.05 -36.59
N GLY A 169 -1.78 -4.91 -37.84
CA GLY A 169 -1.15 -5.54 -39.00
C GLY A 169 0.33 -5.20 -39.17
N SER A 170 0.74 -3.97 -38.82
CA SER A 170 2.15 -3.55 -38.89
C SER A 170 3.06 -4.32 -37.91
N MET A 171 2.49 -4.99 -36.91
CA MET A 171 3.23 -5.87 -36.00
C MET A 171 3.70 -7.17 -36.68
N ALA A 172 3.19 -7.50 -37.87
CA ALA A 172 3.69 -8.57 -38.71
C ALA A 172 5.03 -8.24 -39.37
N GLU A 173 5.39 -6.95 -39.45
CA GLU A 173 6.62 -6.51 -40.09
C GLU A 173 7.87 -6.98 -39.34
N SER A 174 8.96 -7.15 -40.10
CA SER A 174 10.26 -7.48 -39.53
C SER A 174 10.84 -6.28 -38.77
N SER A 175 11.36 -6.56 -37.58
CA SER A 175 12.20 -5.66 -36.79
C SER A 175 13.54 -6.35 -36.56
N GLY A 176 14.47 -6.14 -37.50
CA GLY A 176 15.76 -6.83 -37.50
C GLY A 176 15.61 -8.30 -37.92
N SER A 177 15.98 -9.24 -37.03
CA SER A 177 15.97 -10.68 -37.30
C SER A 177 14.68 -11.40 -36.90
N THR A 178 13.70 -10.70 -36.33
CA THR A 178 12.41 -11.25 -35.87
C THR A 178 11.26 -10.32 -36.24
N THR A 179 10.02 -10.82 -36.22
CA THR A 179 8.84 -9.95 -36.39
C THR A 179 8.60 -9.13 -35.12
N LYS A 180 8.07 -7.90 -35.26
CA LYS A 180 7.75 -7.01 -34.12
C LYS A 180 6.88 -7.72 -33.09
N ILE A 181 5.89 -8.49 -33.54
CA ILE A 181 5.02 -9.28 -32.68
C ILE A 181 5.78 -10.38 -31.91
N ALA A 182 6.74 -11.07 -32.53
CA ALA A 182 7.53 -12.10 -31.84
C ALA A 182 8.41 -11.50 -30.75
N ALA A 183 9.01 -10.33 -31.01
CA ALA A 183 9.75 -9.57 -30.01
C ALA A 183 8.83 -9.12 -28.85
N LEU A 184 7.63 -8.62 -29.16
CA LEU A 184 6.64 -8.22 -28.15
C LEU A 184 6.21 -9.39 -27.26
N ARG A 185 5.92 -10.57 -27.83
CA ARG A 185 5.56 -11.77 -27.03
C ARG A 185 6.68 -12.14 -26.05
N SER A 186 7.93 -12.12 -26.51
CA SER A 186 9.09 -12.41 -25.67
C SER A 186 9.25 -11.36 -24.56
N ALA A 187 9.17 -10.08 -24.90
CA ALA A 187 9.30 -8.98 -23.95
C ALA A 187 8.20 -8.99 -22.87
N ALA A 188 6.93 -9.17 -23.26
CA ALA A 188 5.80 -9.20 -22.34
C ALA A 188 5.85 -10.41 -21.39
N SER A 189 6.22 -11.59 -21.91
CA SER A 189 6.40 -12.80 -21.10
C SER A 189 7.56 -12.66 -20.10
N ASN A 190 8.67 -12.06 -20.54
CA ASN A 190 9.82 -11.77 -19.68
C ASN A 190 9.47 -10.72 -18.62
N PHE A 191 8.76 -9.66 -18.98
CA PHE A 191 8.31 -8.62 -18.05
C PHE A 191 7.45 -9.20 -16.92
N ALA A 192 6.44 -10.02 -17.26
CA ALA A 192 5.61 -10.69 -16.26
C ALA A 192 6.44 -11.62 -15.34
N THR A 193 7.45 -12.29 -15.90
CA THR A 193 8.36 -13.15 -15.14
C THR A 193 9.26 -12.35 -14.21
N ILE A 194 9.83 -11.22 -14.66
CA ILE A 194 10.71 -10.35 -13.86
C ILE A 194 9.97 -9.69 -12.69
N LEU A 195 8.69 -9.34 -12.89
CA LEU A 195 7.89 -8.77 -11.81
C LEU A 195 7.58 -9.79 -10.71
N LYS A 196 7.43 -11.07 -11.07
CA LYS A 196 7.05 -12.14 -10.14
C LYS A 196 8.22 -12.91 -9.54
N TYR A 197 9.37 -12.93 -10.21
CA TYR A 197 10.49 -13.75 -9.81
C TYR A 197 11.80 -12.97 -9.79
N ASN A 198 12.64 -13.26 -8.80
CA ASN A 198 14.04 -12.87 -8.76
C ASN A 198 14.92 -13.95 -9.39
N LYS A 199 16.12 -13.56 -9.81
CA LYS A 199 17.13 -14.49 -10.32
C LYS A 199 17.72 -15.33 -9.19
N ASP A 200 17.83 -16.63 -9.40
CA ASP A 200 18.63 -17.52 -8.57
C ASP A 200 20.13 -17.34 -8.82
N ALA A 201 20.95 -18.08 -8.05
CA ALA A 201 22.41 -18.10 -8.21
C ALA A 201 22.86 -18.57 -9.60
N GLY A 202 22.02 -19.29 -10.35
CA GLY A 202 22.25 -19.71 -11.73
C GLY A 202 21.76 -18.70 -12.78
N GLY A 203 21.17 -17.58 -12.37
CA GLY A 203 20.65 -16.54 -13.24
C GLY A 203 19.24 -16.78 -13.78
N ALA A 204 18.56 -17.87 -13.38
CA ALA A 204 17.21 -18.19 -13.80
C ALA A 204 16.16 -17.57 -12.86
N TYR A 205 15.01 -17.17 -13.40
CA TYR A 205 13.92 -16.54 -12.64
C TYR A 205 13.08 -17.60 -11.92
N THR A 206 13.52 -18.04 -10.74
CA THR A 206 12.89 -19.13 -9.97
C THR A 206 12.52 -18.73 -8.53
N ILE A 207 13.12 -17.67 -7.99
CA ILE A 207 12.87 -17.22 -6.61
C ILE A 207 11.62 -16.35 -6.61
N ASP A 208 10.58 -16.75 -5.89
CA ASP A 208 9.34 -15.96 -5.79
C ASP A 208 9.61 -14.60 -5.14
N LYS A 209 9.33 -13.51 -5.87
CA LYS A 209 9.42 -12.13 -5.38
C LYS A 209 8.16 -11.71 -4.65
N ASP A 210 7.05 -12.41 -4.88
CA ASP A 210 5.72 -12.07 -4.41
C ASP A 210 5.04 -13.29 -3.75
N PRO A 211 5.58 -13.79 -2.62
CA PRO A 211 5.03 -14.96 -1.93
C PRO A 211 3.59 -14.72 -1.45
N ASN A 212 3.21 -13.46 -1.24
CA ASN A 212 1.88 -13.05 -0.78
C ASN A 212 0.91 -12.71 -1.92
N LYS A 213 1.29 -12.89 -3.19
CA LYS A 213 0.46 -12.65 -4.38
C LYS A 213 -0.15 -11.24 -4.44
N LEU A 214 0.65 -10.22 -4.17
CA LEU A 214 0.29 -8.81 -4.10
C LEU A 214 0.43 -8.05 -5.43
N ILE A 215 1.09 -8.65 -6.41
CA ILE A 215 1.25 -8.08 -7.75
C ILE A 215 0.18 -8.70 -8.67
N SER A 216 -0.74 -7.92 -9.20
CA SER A 216 -1.68 -8.36 -10.23
C SER A 216 -1.27 -7.78 -11.58
N ILE A 217 -1.30 -8.62 -12.62
CA ILE A 217 -0.92 -8.21 -13.98
C ILE A 217 -2.08 -8.55 -14.91
N GLY A 218 -2.55 -7.55 -15.65
CA GLY A 218 -3.54 -7.68 -16.71
C GLY A 218 -2.99 -7.24 -18.06
N MET A 219 -3.70 -7.56 -19.14
CA MET A 219 -3.33 -7.12 -20.48
C MET A 219 -4.55 -6.75 -21.32
N VAL A 220 -4.34 -5.76 -22.18
CA VAL A 220 -5.29 -5.28 -23.18
C VAL A 220 -4.62 -5.37 -24.55
N PRO A 221 -4.80 -6.48 -25.29
CA PRO A 221 -4.37 -6.56 -26.67
C PRO A 221 -5.30 -5.73 -27.56
N TYR A 222 -4.77 -4.70 -28.22
CA TYR A 222 -5.54 -3.74 -29.00
C TYR A 222 -5.20 -3.74 -30.49
N SER A 223 -6.23 -3.45 -31.29
CA SER A 223 -6.17 -3.24 -32.74
C SER A 223 -7.22 -2.16 -33.09
N SER A 224 -8.11 -2.41 -34.06
CA SER A 224 -9.29 -1.57 -34.29
C SER A 224 -10.30 -1.65 -33.13
N ASN A 225 -10.53 -2.83 -32.55
CA ASN A 225 -11.33 -2.99 -31.34
C ASN A 225 -10.73 -4.06 -30.40
N VAL A 226 -11.29 -4.14 -29.20
CA VAL A 226 -10.86 -5.04 -28.12
C VAL A 226 -12.05 -5.91 -27.71
N ASN A 227 -11.80 -7.20 -27.49
CA ASN A 227 -12.80 -8.13 -26.99
C ASN A 227 -12.76 -8.19 -25.45
N ILE A 228 -13.92 -8.01 -24.81
CA ILE A 228 -14.05 -7.96 -23.36
C ILE A 228 -14.61 -9.30 -22.84
N PRO A 229 -14.05 -9.87 -21.75
CA PRO A 229 -14.60 -11.09 -21.17
C PRO A 229 -16.01 -10.87 -20.61
N VAL A 230 -16.85 -11.89 -20.73
CA VAL A 230 -18.27 -11.86 -20.34
C VAL A 230 -18.50 -11.36 -18.90
N PRO A 231 -17.72 -11.77 -17.88
CA PRO A 231 -17.88 -11.25 -16.52
C PRO A 231 -17.70 -9.73 -16.41
N LEU A 232 -16.78 -9.15 -17.19
CA LEU A 232 -16.56 -7.70 -17.20
C LEU A 232 -17.68 -6.98 -17.97
N ARG A 233 -18.11 -7.54 -19.11
CA ARG A 233 -19.25 -7.00 -19.88
C ARG A 233 -20.52 -6.89 -19.02
N ASN A 234 -20.81 -7.91 -18.22
CA ASN A 234 -22.02 -7.96 -17.38
C ASN A 234 -22.07 -6.88 -16.29
N GLN A 235 -20.97 -6.17 -16.03
CA GLN A 235 -20.97 -5.02 -15.10
C GLN A 235 -21.49 -3.73 -15.73
N PHE A 236 -21.54 -3.66 -17.06
CA PHE A 236 -21.96 -2.46 -17.79
C PHE A 236 -23.35 -2.64 -18.39
N THR A 237 -24.09 -1.53 -18.45
CA THR A 237 -25.32 -1.46 -19.24
C THR A 237 -24.96 -1.40 -20.72
N VAL A 238 -25.43 -2.36 -21.50
CA VAL A 238 -25.13 -2.47 -22.96
C VAL A 238 -26.35 -2.12 -23.80
N SER A 239 -26.13 -1.52 -24.96
CA SER A 239 -27.17 -1.21 -25.96
C SER A 239 -26.74 -1.66 -27.36
N LYS A 240 -27.69 -1.75 -28.30
CA LYS A 240 -27.45 -2.20 -29.69
C LYS A 240 -26.79 -3.58 -29.79
N LEU A 241 -27.25 -4.55 -28.99
CA LEU A 241 -26.78 -5.93 -29.12
C LEU A 241 -27.16 -6.47 -30.51
N SER A 242 -26.20 -7.07 -31.19
CA SER A 242 -26.45 -7.69 -32.49
C SER A 242 -27.47 -8.83 -32.38
N SER A 243 -28.29 -9.01 -33.41
CA SER A 243 -29.10 -10.22 -33.55
C SER A 243 -28.20 -11.42 -33.85
N TRP A 244 -28.47 -12.56 -33.23
CA TRP A 244 -27.76 -13.81 -33.48
C TRP A 244 -28.75 -14.94 -33.68
N ASN A 245 -28.50 -15.80 -34.68
CA ASN A 245 -29.35 -16.94 -35.01
C ASN A 245 -30.85 -16.56 -35.11
N TYR A 246 -31.15 -15.46 -35.80
CA TYR A 246 -32.51 -14.90 -35.96
C TYR A 246 -33.20 -14.45 -34.66
N VAL A 247 -32.49 -14.44 -33.54
CA VAL A 247 -32.99 -13.91 -32.27
C VAL A 247 -32.39 -12.52 -32.07
N ALA A 248 -33.26 -11.52 -31.90
CA ALA A 248 -32.85 -10.15 -31.61
C ALA A 248 -32.13 -10.06 -30.25
N ASN A 249 -31.16 -9.14 -30.16
CA ASN A 249 -30.46 -8.78 -28.92
C ASN A 249 -29.71 -9.93 -28.21
N GLN A 250 -29.27 -10.97 -28.93
CA GLN A 250 -28.51 -12.08 -28.34
C GLN A 250 -27.01 -11.83 -28.25
N GLY A 251 -26.45 -10.98 -29.14
CA GLY A 251 -25.01 -10.82 -29.28
C GLY A 251 -24.33 -12.05 -29.90
N VAL A 252 -23.11 -11.86 -30.42
CA VAL A 252 -22.30 -12.97 -30.95
C VAL A 252 -21.65 -13.73 -29.78
N PRO A 253 -21.74 -15.06 -29.70
CA PRO A 253 -21.06 -15.85 -28.67
C PRO A 253 -19.55 -15.56 -28.64
N LYS A 254 -18.98 -15.42 -27.44
CA LYS A 254 -17.56 -15.12 -27.18
C LYS A 254 -17.02 -13.77 -27.69
N ILE A 255 -17.84 -12.93 -28.32
CA ILE A 255 -17.41 -11.65 -28.92
C ILE A 255 -18.18 -10.50 -28.25
N ASN A 256 -17.45 -9.65 -27.52
CA ASN A 256 -18.00 -8.50 -26.82
C ASN A 256 -17.11 -7.27 -27.06
N CYS A 257 -17.41 -6.51 -28.11
CA CYS A 257 -16.70 -5.26 -28.41
C CYS A 257 -17.56 -4.07 -28.00
N PHE A 258 -17.02 -3.20 -27.15
CA PHE A 258 -17.65 -1.94 -26.79
C PHE A 258 -17.26 -0.84 -27.77
N GLU A 259 -18.23 -0.01 -28.16
CA GLU A 259 -17.99 1.27 -28.80
C GLU A 259 -17.97 2.35 -27.71
N ILE A 260 -16.75 2.76 -27.35
CA ILE A 260 -16.54 3.78 -26.33
C ILE A 260 -16.70 5.16 -26.98
N ASN A 261 -17.59 5.98 -26.44
CA ASN A 261 -17.77 7.36 -26.91
C ASN A 261 -16.51 8.19 -26.59
N PRO A 262 -15.92 8.92 -27.56
CA PRO A 262 -14.73 9.75 -27.32
C PRO A 262 -14.87 10.75 -26.16
N SER A 263 -16.09 11.15 -25.79
CA SER A 263 -16.32 12.01 -24.64
C SER A 263 -15.87 11.42 -23.30
N THR A 264 -15.74 10.10 -23.18
CA THR A 264 -15.33 9.41 -21.93
C THR A 264 -13.80 9.33 -21.76
N PHE A 265 -13.00 9.71 -22.76
CA PHE A 265 -11.53 9.63 -22.69
C PHE A 265 -10.92 10.61 -21.68
N ASN A 266 -11.67 11.64 -21.28
CA ASN A 266 -11.24 12.60 -20.25
C ASN A 266 -11.51 12.11 -18.82
N THR A 267 -12.11 10.93 -18.67
CA THR A 267 -12.46 10.34 -17.38
C THR A 267 -11.74 9.03 -17.18
N THR A 268 -11.28 8.77 -15.95
CA THR A 268 -10.56 7.54 -15.58
C THR A 268 -11.48 6.35 -15.33
N ALA A 269 -12.79 6.53 -15.47
CA ALA A 269 -13.79 5.49 -15.24
C ALA A 269 -14.92 5.57 -16.28
N LEU A 270 -15.39 4.40 -16.69
CA LEU A 270 -16.59 4.26 -17.52
C LEU A 270 -17.83 4.19 -16.63
N SER A 271 -18.91 4.87 -17.02
CA SER A 271 -20.19 4.80 -16.31
C SER A 271 -20.79 3.40 -16.44
N LEU A 272 -21.23 2.82 -15.32
CA LEU A 272 -21.91 1.51 -15.30
C LEU A 272 -23.37 1.59 -15.75
N THR A 273 -23.98 2.78 -15.60
CA THR A 273 -25.41 3.02 -15.86
C THR A 273 -25.69 3.60 -17.24
N THR A 274 -24.73 4.32 -17.82
CA THR A 274 -24.88 4.87 -19.17
C THR A 274 -24.78 3.73 -20.19
N PRO A 275 -25.79 3.50 -21.05
CA PRO A 275 -25.75 2.40 -22.00
C PRO A 275 -24.60 2.56 -23.00
N ILE A 276 -23.69 1.58 -23.03
CA ILE A 276 -22.58 1.53 -23.98
C ILE A 276 -23.03 0.74 -25.22
N PRO A 277 -22.97 1.32 -26.44
CA PRO A 277 -23.28 0.59 -27.65
C PRO A 277 -22.25 -0.52 -27.90
N MET A 278 -22.72 -1.69 -28.33
CA MET A 278 -21.84 -2.76 -28.82
C MET A 278 -21.56 -2.58 -30.31
N ALA A 279 -20.33 -2.92 -30.72
CA ALA A 279 -19.96 -2.87 -32.13
C ALA A 279 -20.82 -3.86 -32.94
N ALA A 280 -21.36 -3.40 -34.06
CA ALA A 280 -22.11 -4.27 -34.96
C ALA A 280 -21.14 -5.27 -35.61
N VAL A 281 -21.34 -6.55 -35.36
CA VAL A 281 -20.52 -7.60 -35.95
C VAL A 281 -21.04 -7.88 -37.37
N ALA A 282 -20.35 -7.34 -38.39
CA ALA A 282 -20.74 -7.49 -39.79
C ALA A 282 -20.03 -8.68 -40.44
N ASN A 283 -20.80 -9.56 -41.10
CA ASN A 283 -20.26 -10.66 -41.89
C ASN A 283 -19.51 -10.14 -43.12
N VAL A 284 -18.17 -10.06 -43.07
CA VAL A 284 -17.33 -9.73 -44.24
C VAL A 284 -17.14 -10.95 -45.15
N ALA A 285 -18.20 -11.36 -45.85
CA ALA A 285 -18.10 -12.43 -46.84
C ALA A 285 -17.01 -12.11 -47.89
N SER A 286 -16.25 -13.13 -48.30
CA SER A 286 -15.14 -13.04 -49.26
C SER A 286 -15.56 -12.75 -50.72
N GLY A 287 -16.81 -12.35 -50.94
CA GLY A 287 -17.34 -11.99 -52.25
C GLY A 287 -18.65 -11.21 -52.13
N SER A 288 -18.93 -10.38 -53.14
CA SER A 288 -20.20 -9.64 -53.24
C SER A 288 -21.37 -10.62 -53.12
N PRO A 289 -22.29 -10.46 -52.16
CA PRO A 289 -23.44 -11.33 -52.06
C PRO A 289 -24.31 -11.15 -53.31
N GLY A 290 -24.33 -12.15 -54.19
CA GLY A 290 -25.21 -12.20 -55.35
C GLY A 290 -26.63 -12.54 -54.93
N GLY A 291 -27.63 -11.79 -55.43
CA GLY A 291 -29.05 -12.12 -55.22
C GLY A 291 -29.66 -11.62 -53.91
N VAL A 292 -29.12 -10.53 -53.33
CA VAL A 292 -29.73 -9.94 -52.13
C VAL A 292 -30.96 -9.12 -52.52
N THR A 293 -32.12 -9.54 -52.01
CA THR A 293 -33.36 -8.77 -52.14
C THR A 293 -33.45 -7.83 -50.95
N VAL A 294 -33.47 -6.52 -51.19
CA VAL A 294 -33.67 -5.50 -50.15
C VAL A 294 -35.15 -5.52 -49.78
N THR A 295 -35.51 -6.20 -48.70
CA THR A 295 -36.86 -6.10 -48.15
C THR A 295 -36.80 -5.14 -46.97
N ALA A 296 -37.33 -3.92 -47.16
CA ALA A 296 -37.51 -2.99 -46.06
C ALA A 296 -38.56 -3.55 -45.10
N ALA A 297 -38.16 -3.85 -43.86
CA ALA A 297 -39.13 -4.28 -42.84
C ALA A 297 -40.04 -3.09 -42.48
N GLY A 298 -41.27 -3.09 -43.01
CA GLY A 298 -42.34 -2.17 -42.59
C GLY A 298 -42.45 -0.82 -43.33
N ALA A 299 -41.77 -0.63 -44.48
CA ALA A 299 -41.90 0.61 -45.25
C ALA A 299 -42.95 0.49 -46.36
N SER A 300 -44.00 1.33 -46.32
CA SER A 300 -44.96 1.51 -47.43
C SER A 300 -44.50 2.55 -48.46
N ASN A 301 -43.28 3.06 -48.35
CA ASN A 301 -42.67 3.94 -49.33
C ASN A 301 -41.21 3.58 -49.64
N THR A 302 -40.86 3.69 -50.91
CA THR A 302 -39.63 3.17 -51.54
C THR A 302 -38.37 4.00 -51.26
N ASN A 303 -38.44 5.05 -50.44
CA ASN A 303 -37.29 5.92 -50.16
C ASN A 303 -36.99 5.88 -48.66
N GLY A 304 -36.07 5.00 -48.26
CA GLY A 304 -35.60 4.75 -46.88
C GLY A 304 -34.98 5.96 -46.17
N ALA A 305 -35.73 7.05 -46.05
CA ALA A 305 -35.36 8.29 -45.38
C ALA A 305 -35.55 8.22 -43.84
N ASN A 306 -36.17 7.15 -43.32
CA ASN A 306 -36.50 6.99 -41.90
C ASN A 306 -35.93 5.68 -41.31
N GLY A 307 -34.61 5.47 -41.40
CA GLY A 307 -33.89 4.52 -40.52
C GLY A 307 -34.41 3.08 -40.49
N GLY A 308 -34.91 2.56 -41.61
CA GLY A 308 -35.37 1.17 -41.70
C GLY A 308 -34.19 0.18 -41.67
N VAL A 309 -34.34 -0.91 -40.90
CA VAL A 309 -33.40 -2.04 -40.93
C VAL A 309 -33.55 -2.73 -42.29
N ILE A 310 -32.49 -2.70 -43.10
CA ILE A 310 -32.42 -3.45 -44.35
C ILE A 310 -31.97 -4.86 -44.02
N THR A 311 -32.87 -5.83 -44.13
CA THR A 311 -32.54 -7.23 -43.95
C THR A 311 -31.96 -7.78 -45.26
N LEU A 312 -30.64 -7.96 -45.30
CA LEU A 312 -29.95 -8.63 -46.41
C LEU A 312 -29.94 -10.14 -46.11
N SER A 313 -30.84 -10.91 -46.75
CA SER A 313 -30.87 -12.38 -46.61
C SER A 313 -30.68 -13.06 -47.96
N LYS A 314 -29.95 -14.20 -47.98
CA LYS A 314 -29.88 -15.05 -49.17
C LYS A 314 -31.25 -15.68 -49.48
N PRO A 315 -31.64 -15.85 -50.74
CA PRO A 315 -32.79 -16.68 -51.09
C PRO A 315 -32.53 -18.11 -50.57
N SER A 316 -33.46 -18.64 -49.77
CA SER A 316 -33.38 -19.99 -49.16
C SER A 316 -32.19 -20.16 -48.19
N PRO A 317 -32.26 -19.68 -46.92
CA PRO A 317 -31.20 -19.90 -45.94
C PRO A 317 -30.92 -21.39 -45.74
N ASP A 318 -29.66 -21.81 -45.80
CA ASP A 318 -29.28 -23.19 -45.48
C ASP A 318 -29.53 -23.42 -43.98
N ALA A 319 -29.74 -24.68 -43.58
CA ALA A 319 -29.84 -25.04 -42.17
C ALA A 319 -28.65 -24.47 -41.37
N PRO A 320 -28.84 -24.08 -40.09
CA PRO A 320 -27.78 -23.48 -39.29
C PRO A 320 -26.61 -24.45 -39.16
N ALA A 321 -25.58 -24.24 -39.97
CA ALA A 321 -24.29 -24.87 -39.77
C ALA A 321 -23.70 -24.30 -38.46
N PRO A 322 -23.15 -25.14 -37.56
CA PRO A 322 -22.36 -24.66 -36.43
C PRO A 322 -21.30 -23.69 -36.94
N ILE A 323 -21.25 -22.50 -36.35
CA ILE A 323 -20.33 -21.46 -36.82
C ILE A 323 -18.90 -21.88 -36.51
N ASP A 324 -18.08 -21.84 -37.54
CA ASP A 324 -16.65 -22.01 -37.42
C ASP A 324 -16.05 -20.75 -36.79
N VAL A 325 -15.86 -20.79 -35.46
CA VAL A 325 -15.12 -19.79 -34.70
C VAL A 325 -13.66 -19.66 -35.12
N ASN A 326 -13.21 -20.54 -36.01
CA ASN A 326 -11.84 -20.61 -36.49
C ASN A 326 -11.62 -19.97 -37.88
N SER A 327 -12.68 -19.61 -38.62
CA SER A 327 -12.56 -19.10 -40.01
C SER A 327 -13.51 -17.94 -40.37
N GLY A 328 -14.32 -17.43 -39.43
CA GLY A 328 -15.44 -16.54 -39.75
C GLY A 328 -15.32 -15.09 -39.29
N THR A 329 -15.49 -14.19 -40.26
CA THR A 329 -16.07 -12.83 -40.34
C THR A 329 -16.80 -12.15 -39.17
N TYR A 330 -16.97 -12.77 -38.00
CA TYR A 330 -17.70 -12.20 -36.86
C TYR A 330 -16.75 -11.90 -35.67
N MET A 331 -16.03 -10.79 -35.73
CA MET A 331 -14.92 -10.55 -34.80
C MET A 331 -14.83 -9.08 -34.38
N CYS A 332 -14.27 -8.84 -33.19
CA CYS A 332 -13.87 -7.51 -32.72
C CYS A 332 -12.60 -6.98 -33.44
N ASN A 333 -12.23 -7.57 -34.57
CA ASN A 333 -11.07 -7.20 -35.34
C ASN A 333 -11.34 -7.53 -36.82
N HIS A 334 -10.77 -6.76 -37.73
CA HIS A 334 -10.80 -7.08 -39.15
C HIS A 334 -9.87 -8.28 -39.41
N GLY A 335 -10.40 -9.50 -39.26
CA GLY A 335 -9.65 -10.75 -39.44
C GLY A 335 -9.15 -10.92 -40.88
N ASP A 336 -7.86 -10.75 -41.06
CA ASP A 336 -7.09 -11.06 -42.25
C ASP A 336 -6.65 -12.53 -42.21
N ASN A 337 -7.57 -13.41 -42.63
CA ASN A 337 -7.36 -14.73 -43.25
C ASN A 337 -8.34 -15.78 -42.70
N PRO A 338 -9.53 -15.95 -43.31
CA PRO A 338 -10.49 -16.98 -42.93
C PRO A 338 -9.96 -18.42 -43.10
N ASN A 339 -8.76 -18.65 -43.66
CA ASN A 339 -8.27 -20.02 -43.95
C ASN A 339 -7.39 -20.63 -42.85
N THR A 340 -7.07 -19.90 -41.77
CA THR A 340 -6.29 -20.43 -40.66
C THR A 340 -7.23 -20.79 -39.51
N GLY A 341 -7.49 -22.09 -39.30
CA GLY A 341 -8.40 -22.61 -38.29
C GLY A 341 -7.97 -22.35 -36.81
N ALA A 342 -7.80 -21.09 -36.41
CA ALA A 342 -7.50 -20.68 -35.04
C ALA A 342 -8.70 -19.95 -34.40
N ASP A 343 -9.06 -20.28 -33.15
CA ASP A 343 -10.10 -19.57 -32.39
C ASP A 343 -9.68 -18.11 -32.16
N GLU A 344 -10.17 -17.24 -33.02
CA GLU A 344 -9.81 -15.83 -33.04
C GLU A 344 -10.54 -15.01 -31.97
N SER A 345 -11.56 -15.57 -31.31
CA SER A 345 -12.25 -14.90 -30.21
C SER A 345 -11.32 -14.64 -29.00
N ALA A 346 -10.27 -15.47 -28.86
CA ALA A 346 -9.24 -15.33 -27.84
C ALA A 346 -8.09 -14.38 -28.23
N SER A 347 -8.01 -13.96 -29.50
CA SER A 347 -6.85 -13.24 -30.03
C SER A 347 -6.73 -11.80 -29.52
N ASN A 348 -7.86 -11.11 -29.30
CA ASN A 348 -7.90 -9.75 -28.75
C ASN A 348 -8.71 -9.66 -27.44
N LEU A 349 -8.76 -10.76 -26.69
CA LEU A 349 -9.45 -10.84 -25.40
C LEU A 349 -8.65 -10.11 -24.30
N VAL A 350 -9.32 -9.26 -23.51
CA VAL A 350 -8.70 -8.65 -22.32
C VAL A 350 -8.44 -9.72 -21.25
N ALA A 351 -7.21 -9.78 -20.75
CA ALA A 351 -6.91 -10.53 -19.54
C ALA A 351 -7.07 -9.63 -18.33
N LEU A 352 -7.99 -9.99 -17.44
CA LEU A 352 -8.18 -9.29 -16.17
C LEU A 352 -6.92 -9.44 -15.30
N PRO A 353 -6.61 -8.44 -14.46
CA PRO A 353 -5.51 -8.52 -13.52
C PRO A 353 -5.57 -9.79 -12.68
N SER A 354 -4.55 -10.61 -12.80
CA SER A 354 -4.41 -11.86 -12.06
C SER A 354 -3.04 -11.93 -11.42
N THR A 355 -2.98 -12.59 -10.28
CA THR A 355 -1.72 -12.92 -9.60
C THR A 355 -1.04 -14.13 -10.24
N ASP A 356 -1.80 -14.95 -10.95
CA ASP A 356 -1.32 -16.11 -11.70
C ASP A 356 -0.98 -15.69 -13.14
N ILE A 357 0.31 -15.75 -13.47
CA ILE A 357 0.84 -15.36 -14.77
C ILE A 357 0.84 -16.51 -15.79
N VAL A 358 0.48 -17.75 -15.42
CA VAL A 358 0.50 -18.89 -16.35
C VAL A 358 -0.51 -18.70 -17.48
N ALA A 359 -1.76 -18.39 -17.12
CA ALA A 359 -2.81 -18.09 -18.10
C ALA A 359 -2.45 -16.85 -18.95
N LEU A 360 -1.89 -15.81 -18.32
CA LEU A 360 -1.44 -14.61 -18.99
C LEU A 360 -0.34 -14.91 -20.03
N LYS A 361 0.66 -15.71 -19.68
CA LYS A 361 1.76 -16.10 -20.59
C LYS A 361 1.26 -16.97 -21.74
N ALA A 362 0.33 -17.89 -21.46
CA ALA A 362 -0.30 -18.69 -22.50
C ALA A 362 -1.04 -17.81 -23.52
N GLN A 363 -1.76 -16.80 -23.04
CA GLN A 363 -2.46 -15.85 -23.90
C GLN A 363 -1.51 -14.93 -24.67
N ILE A 364 -0.41 -14.47 -24.05
CA ILE A 364 0.63 -13.69 -24.75
C ILE A 364 1.22 -14.51 -25.90
N ALA A 365 1.41 -15.82 -25.73
CA ALA A 365 1.99 -16.68 -26.75
C ALA A 365 1.13 -16.80 -28.01
N THR A 366 -0.20 -16.64 -27.89
CA THR A 366 -1.15 -16.76 -29.01
C THR A 366 -1.41 -15.45 -29.76
N LEU A 367 -0.81 -14.32 -29.33
CA LEU A 367 -1.05 -12.99 -29.93
C LEU A 367 -0.52 -12.85 -31.35
N ASN A 368 -1.38 -12.99 -32.36
CA ASN A 368 -1.00 -12.78 -33.75
C ASN A 368 -1.26 -11.32 -34.20
N PRO A 369 -0.50 -10.81 -35.19
CA PRO A 369 -0.81 -9.53 -35.81
C PRO A 369 -2.14 -9.66 -36.56
N LYS A 370 -2.94 -8.59 -36.55
CA LYS A 370 -4.30 -8.61 -37.06
C LYS A 370 -4.73 -7.28 -37.66
N GLY A 371 -5.53 -7.36 -38.71
CA GLY A 371 -6.07 -6.22 -39.42
C GLY A 371 -5.10 -5.67 -40.45
N ASN A 372 -5.64 -4.97 -41.45
CA ASN A 372 -4.84 -4.33 -42.50
C ASN A 372 -4.40 -2.90 -42.13
N THR A 373 -4.57 -2.51 -40.86
CA THR A 373 -4.20 -1.20 -40.36
C THR A 373 -2.74 -1.18 -39.94
N SER A 374 -1.98 -0.24 -40.50
CA SER A 374 -0.67 0.16 -39.99
C SER A 374 -0.86 1.41 -39.13
N ILE A 375 -0.36 1.39 -37.91
CA ILE A 375 -0.21 2.58 -37.06
C ILE A 375 1.22 3.11 -37.12
#